data_AF-A0A2N5GGE5-F1
#
_entry.id   AF-A0A2N5GGE5-F1
#
_cell.length_a   1.000
_cell.length_b   1.000
_cell.length_c   1.000
_cell.angle_alpha   90.00
_cell.angle_beta   90.00
_cell.angle_gamma   90.00
#
_symmetry.space_group_name_H-M   'P 1'
#
loop_
_entity.id
_entity.type
_entity.pdbx_description
1 polymer ?
#
loop_
_entity_poly.entity_id
_entity_poly.type
_entity_poly.pdbx_seq_one_letter_code
_entity_poly.pdbx_strand_id
1 'polypeptide(L)'
;MEIRNQLEKADFKSKRVYYPYIGMLSYLENIQSEMENLNEIYENLNNDKLFRWNKDVNFMLSVLFLMNQKTLVGDAARTGLNTTIEILIQAQQAAMTASITAATAAASSSSGDS
;
A
#
# COMPACT_ATOMS: atom_id res chain seq x y z
N MET A 1 -18.85 -2.08 14.80
CA MET A 1 -17.86 -1.76 15.85
C MET A 1 -16.77 -2.83 15.99
N GLU A 2 -17.09 -4.11 15.77
CA GLU A 2 -16.15 -5.23 15.94
C GLU A 2 -14.86 -5.12 15.12
N ILE A 3 -14.98 -4.84 13.81
CA ILE A 3 -13.84 -4.75 12.88
C ILE A 3 -12.81 -3.69 13.31
N ARG A 4 -13.31 -2.53 13.73
CA ARG A 4 -12.46 -1.44 14.19
C ARG A 4 -11.71 -1.81 15.46
N ASN A 5 -12.37 -2.52 16.38
CA ASN A 5 -11.77 -2.97 17.63
C ASN A 5 -10.66 -4.01 17.37
N GLN A 6 -10.88 -4.93 16.44
CA GLN A 6 -9.87 -5.90 16.02
C GLN A 6 -8.66 -5.23 15.35
N LEU A 7 -8.89 -4.23 14.49
CA LEU A 7 -7.83 -3.44 13.87
C LEU A 7 -7.03 -2.63 14.91
N GLU A 8 -7.71 -2.01 15.88
CA GLU A 8 -7.06 -1.27 16.96
C GLU A 8 -6.21 -2.19 17.87
N LYS A 9 -6.67 -3.42 18.13
CA LYS A 9 -5.88 -4.45 18.83
C LYS A 9 -4.62 -4.88 18.06
N ALA A 10 -4.67 -4.83 16.73
CA ALA A 10 -3.55 -5.12 15.84
C ALA A 10 -2.69 -3.88 15.50
N ASP A 11 -2.80 -2.79 16.29
CA ASP A 11 -2.07 -1.53 16.14
C ASP A 11 -2.31 -0.77 14.81
N PHE A 12 -3.39 -1.11 14.09
CA PHE A 12 -3.82 -0.32 12.93
C PHE A 12 -4.60 0.90 13.41
N LYS A 13 -3.93 2.07 13.46
CA LYS A 13 -4.58 3.35 13.77
C LYS A 13 -5.69 3.64 12.77
N SER A 14 -6.92 3.80 13.26
CA SER A 14 -8.09 4.07 12.43
C SER A 14 -7.98 5.45 11.75
N LYS A 15 -7.52 5.48 10.49
CA LYS A 15 -7.43 6.70 9.65
C LYS A 15 -8.62 6.78 8.70
N ARG A 16 -9.02 8.00 8.29
CA ARG A 16 -10.09 8.20 7.29
C ARG A 16 -9.81 7.50 5.97
N VAL A 17 -8.54 7.44 5.55
CA VAL A 17 -8.11 6.73 4.33
C VAL A 17 -8.37 5.22 4.39
N TYR A 18 -8.59 4.64 5.58
CA TYR A 18 -8.87 3.22 5.75
C TYR A 18 -10.33 2.85 5.60
N TYR A 19 -11.27 3.79 5.56
CA TYR A 19 -12.70 3.47 5.54
C TYR A 19 -13.17 2.59 4.38
N PRO A 20 -12.71 2.77 3.13
CA PRO A 20 -13.05 1.85 2.04
C PRO A 20 -12.57 0.41 2.33
N TYR A 21 -11.37 0.28 2.89
CA TYR A 21 -10.74 -0.99 3.23
C TYR A 21 -11.42 -1.67 4.42
N ILE A 22 -11.78 -0.90 5.45
CA ILE A 22 -12.60 -1.37 6.57
C ILE A 22 -13.98 -1.84 6.07
N GLY A 23 -14.55 -1.14 5.10
CA GLY A 23 -15.76 -1.57 4.40
C GLY A 23 -15.58 -2.91 3.68
N MET A 24 -14.48 -3.11 2.95
CA MET A 24 -14.16 -4.40 2.32
C MET A 24 -14.00 -5.53 3.34
N LEU A 25 -13.30 -5.29 4.46
CA LEU A 25 -13.14 -6.27 5.54
C LEU A 25 -14.48 -6.65 6.20
N SER A 26 -15.52 -5.83 6.06
CA SER A 26 -16.86 -6.16 6.58
C SER A 26 -17.58 -7.26 5.82
N TYR A 27 -17.10 -7.63 4.63
CA TYR A 27 -17.61 -8.75 3.86
C TYR A 27 -16.98 -10.09 4.28
N LEU A 28 -16.04 -10.10 5.24
CA LEU A 28 -15.46 -11.34 5.77
C LEU A 28 -16.43 -12.01 6.75
N GLU A 29 -16.72 -13.28 6.53
CA GLU A 29 -17.59 -14.08 7.41
C GLU A 29 -16.97 -14.28 8.81
N ASN A 30 -15.65 -14.43 8.89
CA ASN A 30 -14.91 -14.55 10.14
C ASN A 30 -13.69 -13.64 10.13
N ILE A 31 -13.88 -12.41 10.61
CA ILE A 31 -12.78 -11.44 10.63
C ILE A 31 -11.66 -11.84 11.59
N GLN A 32 -11.98 -12.51 12.70
CA GLN A 32 -11.00 -12.90 13.71
C GLN A 32 -9.96 -13.86 13.12
N SER A 33 -10.39 -14.85 12.34
CA SER A 33 -9.49 -15.81 11.70
C SER A 33 -8.65 -15.21 10.57
N GLU A 34 -9.11 -14.12 9.96
CA GLU A 34 -8.43 -13.49 8.83
C GLU A 34 -7.50 -12.34 9.26
N MET A 35 -7.59 -11.89 10.52
CA MET A 35 -6.71 -10.86 11.06
C MET A 35 -5.25 -11.32 11.16
N GLU A 36 -5.01 -12.60 11.44
CA GLU A 36 -3.65 -13.16 11.42
C GLU A 36 -3.05 -13.10 10.01
N ASN A 37 -3.79 -13.53 8.99
CA ASN A 37 -3.40 -13.42 7.59
C ASN A 37 -3.15 -11.97 7.16
N LEU A 38 -4.04 -11.05 7.56
CA LEU A 38 -3.89 -9.63 7.26
C LEU A 38 -2.60 -9.05 7.86
N ASN A 39 -2.32 -9.40 9.12
CA ASN A 39 -1.14 -8.95 9.82
C ASN A 39 0.13 -9.54 9.22
N GLU A 40 0.12 -10.82 8.83
CA GLU A 40 1.25 -11.45 8.16
C GLU A 40 1.58 -10.76 6.82
N ILE A 41 0.58 -10.49 5.98
CA ILE A 41 0.80 -9.78 4.72
C ILE A 41 1.34 -8.37 4.98
N TYR A 42 0.79 -7.66 5.98
CA TYR A 42 1.25 -6.33 6.36
C TYR A 42 2.70 -6.31 6.86
N GLU A 43 3.07 -7.24 7.72
CA GLU A 43 4.45 -7.35 8.22
C GLU A 43 5.42 -7.76 7.11
N ASN A 44 5.02 -8.63 6.19
CA ASN A 44 5.82 -8.96 5.01
C ASN A 44 6.10 -7.71 4.15
N LEU A 45 5.10 -6.87 3.90
CA LEU A 45 5.27 -5.61 3.17
C LEU A 45 6.12 -4.59 3.95
N ASN A 46 5.99 -4.53 5.28
CA ASN A 46 6.81 -3.63 6.10
C ASN A 46 8.28 -4.03 6.15
N ASN A 47 8.58 -5.33 6.01
CA ASN A 47 9.94 -5.85 6.01
C ASN A 47 10.58 -5.83 4.61
N ASP A 48 9.81 -5.69 3.54
CA ASP A 48 10.33 -5.54 2.18
C ASP A 48 10.94 -4.14 1.97
N LYS A 49 12.18 -4.09 1.47
CA LYS A 49 12.91 -2.84 1.18
C LYS A 49 12.15 -1.92 0.21
N LEU A 50 11.37 -2.48 -0.72
CA LEU A 50 10.60 -1.74 -1.72
C LEU A 50 9.32 -1.12 -1.15
N PHE A 51 8.83 -1.61 0.00
CA PHE A 51 7.53 -1.25 0.56
C PHE A 51 7.61 -0.63 1.96
N ARG A 52 8.73 -0.79 2.69
CA ARG A 52 8.94 -0.25 4.05
C ARG A 52 8.82 1.26 4.21
N TRP A 53 8.72 2.02 3.12
CA TRP A 53 8.67 3.48 3.14
C TRP A 53 7.27 4.04 3.46
N ASN A 54 6.20 3.25 3.34
CA ASN A 54 4.83 3.74 3.61
C ASN A 54 3.89 2.67 4.18
N LYS A 55 3.71 2.72 5.50
CA LYS A 55 2.82 1.83 6.26
C LYS A 55 1.34 1.94 5.86
N ASP A 56 0.89 3.11 5.42
CA ASP A 56 -0.51 3.31 5.03
C ASP A 56 -0.81 2.58 3.72
N VAL A 57 0.11 2.66 2.75
CA VAL A 57 0.03 1.91 1.50
C VAL A 57 0.13 0.41 1.76
N ASN A 58 1.02 -0.01 2.67
CA ASN A 58 1.15 -1.42 3.02
C ASN A 58 -0.15 -1.98 3.59
N PHE A 59 -0.81 -1.25 4.49
CA PHE A 59 -2.11 -1.65 5.02
C PHE A 59 -3.16 -1.78 3.89
N MET A 60 -3.25 -0.79 3.00
CA MET A 60 -4.19 -0.82 1.88
C MET A 60 -3.95 -2.04 0.97
N LEU A 61 -2.68 -2.32 0.64
CA LEU A 61 -2.28 -3.48 -0.15
C LEU A 61 -2.60 -4.80 0.57
N SER A 62 -2.34 -4.90 1.88
CA SER A 62 -2.67 -6.11 2.64
C SER A 62 -4.15 -6.44 2.59
N VAL A 63 -5.03 -5.45 2.75
CA VAL A 63 -6.48 -5.65 2.63
C VAL A 63 -6.83 -6.07 1.21
N LEU A 64 -6.28 -5.42 0.19
CA LEU A 64 -6.58 -5.77 -1.20
C LEU A 64 -6.09 -7.18 -1.57
N PHE A 65 -4.91 -7.61 -1.11
CA PHE A 65 -4.40 -8.96 -1.32
C PHE A 65 -5.24 -10.03 -0.61
N LEU A 66 -5.65 -9.77 0.63
CA LEU A 66 -6.52 -10.66 1.37
C LEU A 66 -7.89 -10.80 0.67
N MET A 67 -8.49 -9.68 0.28
CA MET A 67 -9.80 -9.65 -0.35
C MET A 67 -9.81 -10.15 -1.79
N ASN A 68 -8.68 -10.07 -2.50
CA ASN A 68 -8.54 -10.63 -3.84
C ASN A 68 -8.74 -12.16 -3.87
N GLN A 69 -8.45 -12.84 -2.77
CA GLN A 69 -8.66 -14.28 -2.61
C GLN A 69 -10.12 -14.64 -2.27
N LYS A 70 -11.00 -13.66 -2.10
CA LYS A 70 -12.41 -13.85 -1.72
C LYS A 70 -13.34 -13.63 -2.92
N THR A 71 -14.33 -14.49 -3.07
CA THR A 71 -15.22 -14.53 -4.26
C THR A 71 -16.18 -13.35 -4.37
N LEU A 72 -16.64 -12.78 -3.25
CA LEU A 72 -17.64 -11.70 -3.25
C LEU A 72 -17.08 -10.33 -3.66
N VAL A 73 -15.81 -10.06 -3.37
CA VAL A 73 -15.20 -8.73 -3.55
C VAL A 73 -13.90 -8.79 -4.36
N GLY A 74 -13.56 -9.97 -4.88
CA GLY A 74 -12.28 -10.27 -5.53
C GLY A 74 -11.97 -9.40 -6.75
N ASP A 75 -12.96 -9.14 -7.60
CA ASP A 75 -12.79 -8.30 -8.81
C ASP A 75 -12.55 -6.82 -8.48
N ALA A 76 -13.27 -6.29 -7.49
CA ALA A 76 -13.06 -4.94 -6.99
C ALA A 76 -11.70 -4.80 -6.32
N ALA A 77 -11.31 -5.78 -5.49
CA ALA A 77 -9.99 -5.84 -4.88
C ALA A 77 -8.87 -5.95 -5.95
N ARG A 78 -9.08 -6.75 -7.00
CA ARG A 78 -8.13 -6.90 -8.11
C ARG A 78 -7.93 -5.59 -8.87
N THR A 79 -9.03 -4.90 -9.16
CA THR A 79 -8.98 -3.58 -9.80
C THR A 79 -8.22 -2.58 -8.92
N GLY A 80 -8.52 -2.56 -7.61
CA GLY A 80 -7.80 -1.75 -6.64
C GLY A 80 -6.30 -2.06 -6.57
N LEU A 81 -5.91 -3.34 -6.63
CA LEU A 81 -4.50 -3.75 -6.70
C LEU A 81 -3.83 -3.19 -7.96
N ASN A 82 -4.44 -3.37 -9.13
CA ASN A 82 -3.89 -2.90 -10.39
C ASN A 82 -3.69 -1.37 -10.37
N THR A 83 -4.70 -0.61 -9.95
CA THR A 83 -4.60 0.85 -9.83
C THR A 83 -3.53 1.27 -8.82
N THR A 84 -3.44 0.59 -7.68
CA THR A 84 -2.41 0.91 -6.67
C THR A 84 -1.01 0.64 -7.21
N ILE A 85 -0.81 -0.47 -7.93
CA ILE A 85 0.45 -0.79 -8.59
C ILE A 85 0.81 0.27 -9.65
N GLU A 86 -0.15 0.69 -10.48
CA GLU A 86 0.08 1.76 -11.47
C GLU A 86 0.52 3.08 -10.82
N ILE A 87 -0.14 3.48 -9.73
CA ILE A 87 0.24 4.68 -8.97
C ILE A 87 1.65 4.55 -8.41
N LEU A 88 2.02 3.39 -7.86
CA LEU A 88 3.36 3.12 -7.35
C LEU A 88 4.42 3.21 -8.45
N ILE A 89 4.15 2.63 -9.62
CA ILE A 89 5.03 2.69 -10.79
C ILE A 89 5.22 4.14 -11.25
N GLN A 90 4.14 4.94 -11.28
CA GLN A 90 4.23 6.36 -11.64
C GLN A 90 5.05 7.17 -10.63
N ALA A 91 4.85 6.94 -9.32
CA ALA A 91 5.61 7.62 -8.28
C ALA A 91 7.12 7.33 -8.36
N GLN A 92 7.50 6.07 -8.61
CA GLN A 92 8.90 5.69 -8.80
C GLN A 92 9.51 6.33 -10.06
N GLN A 93 8.76 6.37 -11.17
CA GLN A 93 9.21 7.04 -12.39
C GLN A 93 9.40 8.55 -12.20
N ALA A 94 8.50 9.22 -11.48
CA ALA A 94 8.65 10.63 -11.16
C ALA A 94 9.94 10.91 -10.36
N ALA A 95 10.25 10.08 -9.38
CA ALA A 95 11.48 10.18 -8.58
C ALA A 95 12.76 9.94 -9.43
N MET A 96 12.72 8.98 -10.36
CA MET A 96 13.83 8.73 -11.29
C MET A 96 14.05 9.92 -12.24
N THR A 97 12.99 10.48 -12.81
CA THR A 97 13.08 11.68 -13.68
C THR A 97 13.69 12.86 -12.93
N ALA A 98 13.23 13.14 -11.70
CA ALA A 98 13.80 14.21 -10.88
C ALA A 98 15.30 14.02 -10.62
N SER A 99 15.72 12.78 -10.37
CA SER A 99 17.14 12.43 -10.14
C SER A 99 17.98 12.63 -11.41
N ILE A 100 17.46 12.22 -12.57
CA ILE A 100 18.13 12.43 -13.87
C ILE A 100 18.22 13.92 -14.20
N THR A 101 17.14 14.69 -13.99
CA THR A 101 17.15 16.14 -14.21
C THR A 101 18.15 16.83 -13.30
N ALA A 102 18.22 16.45 -12.03
CA ALA A 102 19.22 16.99 -11.09
C ALA A 102 20.66 16.64 -11.50
N ALA A 103 20.92 15.39 -11.89
CA ALA A 103 22.23 14.95 -12.38
C ALA A 103 22.63 15.67 -13.68
N THR A 104 21.69 15.85 -14.61
CA THR A 104 21.92 16.56 -15.88
C THR A 104 22.20 18.04 -15.65
N ALA A 105 21.43 18.69 -14.75
CA ALA A 105 21.68 20.08 -14.36
C ALA A 105 23.08 20.24 -13.73
N ALA A 106 23.44 19.35 -12.79
CA ALA A 106 24.77 19.34 -12.17
C ALA A 106 25.89 19.16 -13.22
N ALA A 107 25.75 18.20 -14.14
CA ALA A 107 26.71 18.00 -15.23
C ALA A 107 26.87 19.24 -16.11
N SER A 108 25.76 19.91 -16.48
CA SER A 108 25.80 21.13 -17.29
C SER A 108 26.44 22.34 -16.60
N SER A 109 26.38 22.40 -15.26
CA SER A 109 27.06 23.46 -14.48
C SER A 109 28.58 23.27 -14.36
N SER A 110 29.08 22.04 -14.54
CA SER A 110 30.52 21.74 -14.48
C SER A 110 31.29 22.09 -15.77
N SER A 111 30.58 22.27 -16.89
CA SER A 111 31.16 22.58 -18.20
C SER A 111 31.20 24.07 -18.54
N GLY A 112 30.77 24.94 -17.61
CA GLY A 112 30.68 26.40 -17.80
C GLY A 112 31.76 27.22 -17.08
N ASP A 113 32.68 26.57 -16.36
CA ASP A 113 33.78 27.19 -15.64
C ASP A 113 35.11 26.78 -16.32
N SER A 114 35.45 27.44 -17.43
CA SER A 114 36.76 27.38 -18.11
C SER A 114 36.99 28.66 -18.91
#